data_AF-A0A351TQN3-F1
#
_entry.id   AF-A0A351TQN3-F1
#
_cell.length_a   1.000
_cell.length_b   1.000
_cell.length_c   1.000
_cell.angle_alpha   90.00
_cell.angle_beta   90.00
_cell.angle_gamma   90.00
#
_symmetry.space_group_name_H-M   'P 1'
#
loop_
_entity.id
_entity.type
_entity.pdbx_description
1 polymer ?
#
loop_
_entity_poly.entity_id
_entity_poly.type
_entity_poly.pdbx_seq_one_letter_code
_entity_poly.pdbx_strand_id
1 'polypeptide(L)' 'MPSMSDIVKDLVVEFSRLQNWMLSSKENNDMATYKMMHDRYVELKVILATAGVNIMELDKIKE' A
#
# COMPACT_ATOMS: atom_id res chain seq x y z
N MET A 1 -8.05 18.59 -14.85
CA MET A 1 -8.02 18.11 -13.44
C MET A 1 -8.24 16.61 -13.47
N PRO A 2 -7.44 15.81 -12.76
CA PRO A 2 -7.69 14.38 -12.63
C PRO A 2 -9.05 14.14 -11.95
N SER A 3 -9.77 13.11 -12.38
CA SER A 3 -11.01 12.70 -11.74
C SER A 3 -10.73 11.96 -10.43
N MET A 4 -11.74 11.81 -9.58
CA MET A 4 -11.63 10.95 -8.39
C MET A 4 -11.25 9.50 -8.75
N SER A 5 -11.73 9.00 -9.89
CA SER A 5 -11.37 7.66 -10.36
C SER A 5 -9.89 7.55 -10.74
N ASP A 6 -9.31 8.60 -11.31
CA ASP A 6 -7.89 8.62 -11.65
C ASP A 6 -7.03 8.61 -10.38
N ILE A 7 -7.41 9.41 -9.39
CA ILE A 7 -6.72 9.47 -8.08
C ILE A 7 -6.77 8.11 -7.38
N VAL A 8 -7.95 7.48 -7.35
CA VAL A 8 -8.11 6.15 -6.72
C VAL A 8 -7.28 5.10 -7.44
N LYS A 9 -7.24 5.11 -8.77
CA LYS A 9 -6.41 4.20 -9.57
C LYS A 9 -4.93 4.34 -9.19
N ASP A 10 -4.43 5.57 -9.08
CA ASP A 10 -3.04 5.83 -8.72
C ASP A 10 -2.72 5.31 -7.30
N LEU A 11 -3.61 5.56 -6.33
CA LEU A 11 -3.46 5.06 -4.96
C LEU A 11 -3.46 3.53 -4.88
N VAL A 12 -4.29 2.84 -5.68
CA VAL A 12 -4.30 1.38 -5.76
C VAL A 12 -2.98 0.85 -6.32
N VAL A 13 -2.43 1.50 -7.36
CA VAL A 13 -1.13 1.15 -7.94
C VAL A 13 0.00 1.36 -6.93
N GLU A 14 0.00 2.49 -6.23
CA GLU A 14 0.97 2.78 -5.17
C GLU A 14 0.89 1.77 -4.02
N PHE A 15 -0.32 1.42 -3.58
CA PHE A 15 -0.54 0.42 -2.53
C PHE A 15 0.01 -0.96 -2.92
N SER A 16 -0.23 -1.41 -4.16
CA SER A 16 0.33 -2.68 -4.64
C SER A 16 1.86 -2.65 -4.74
N ARG A 17 2.44 -1.54 -5.21
CA ARG A 17 3.89 -1.37 -5.39
C ARG A 17 4.62 -1.31 -4.05
N LEU A 18 4.10 -0.55 -3.10
CA LEU A 18 4.67 -0.42 -1.76
C LEU A 18 4.75 -1.79 -1.06
N GLN A 19 3.68 -2.58 -1.14
CA GLN A 19 3.66 -3.92 -0.55
C GLN A 19 4.69 -4.85 -1.19
N ASN A 20 4.93 -4.76 -2.50
CA ASN A 20 5.99 -5.55 -3.14
C ASN A 20 7.38 -5.18 -2.59
N TRP A 21 7.64 -3.90 -2.35
CA TRP A 21 8.89 -3.47 -1.73
C TRP A 21 8.99 -3.92 -0.28
N MET A 22 7.90 -3.84 0.49
CA MET A 22 7.86 -4.38 1.85
C MET A 22 8.20 -5.87 1.89
N LEU A 23 7.57 -6.68 1.04
CA LEU A 23 7.87 -8.11 0.95
C LEU A 23 9.34 -8.34 0.58
N SER A 24 9.86 -7.61 -0.42
CA SER A 24 11.27 -7.72 -0.82
C SER A 24 12.24 -7.33 0.30
N SER A 25 12.00 -6.24 1.03
CA SER A 25 12.82 -5.85 2.18
C SER A 25 12.77 -6.92 3.29
N LYS A 26 11.60 -7.49 3.56
CA LYS A 26 11.44 -8.57 4.54
C LYS A 26 12.20 -9.84 4.13
N GLU A 27 12.11 -10.25 2.86
CA GLU A 27 12.85 -11.39 2.30
C GLU A 27 14.38 -11.21 2.40
N ASN A 28 14.87 -9.97 2.25
CA ASN A 28 16.29 -9.62 2.38
C ASN A 28 16.71 -9.26 3.82
N ASN A 29 15.85 -9.49 4.82
CA ASN A 29 16.08 -9.18 6.23
C ASN A 29 16.40 -7.68 6.52
N ASP A 30 16.01 -6.78 5.62
CA ASP A 30 16.11 -5.33 5.79
C ASP A 30 14.87 -4.78 6.53
N MET A 31 14.83 -5.07 7.83
CA MET A 31 13.70 -4.71 8.68
C MET A 31 13.61 -3.20 8.98
N ALA A 32 14.69 -2.44 8.76
CA ALA A 32 14.67 -0.98 8.93
C ALA A 32 13.85 -0.34 7.80
N THR A 33 14.16 -0.68 6.55
CA THR A 33 13.42 -0.20 5.38
C THR A 33 11.98 -0.71 5.36
N TYR A 34 11.75 -1.97 5.78
CA TYR A 34 10.40 -2.51 5.96
C TYR A 34 9.53 -1.61 6.87
N LYS A 35 10.05 -1.25 8.05
CA LYS A 35 9.33 -0.43 9.02
C LYS A 35 9.03 0.96 8.48
N MET A 36 9.99 1.58 7.77
CA MET A 36 9.76 2.89 7.14
C MET A 36 8.63 2.85 6.08
N MET A 37 8.50 1.74 5.36
CA MET A 37 7.41 1.55 4.38
C MET A 37 6.08 1.19 5.04
N HIS A 38 6.10 0.54 6.21
CA HIS A 38 4.90 0.14 6.93
C HIS A 38 4.03 1.33 7.31
N ASP A 39 4.62 2.44 7.75
CA ASP A 39 3.90 3.67 8.05
C ASP A 39 3.07 4.14 6.84
N ARG A 40 3.69 4.17 5.66
CA ARG A 40 3.02 4.56 4.41
C ARG A 40 1.96 3.54 3.98
N TYR A 41 2.16 2.25 4.26
CA TYR A 41 1.19 1.20 3.98
C TYR A 41 -0.07 1.39 4.83
N VAL A 42 0.06 1.75 6.11
CA VAL A 42 -1.07 2.06 6.99
C VAL A 42 -1.83 3.29 6.49
N GLU A 43 -1.13 4.37 6.12
CA GLU A 43 -1.74 5.57 5.55
C GLU A 43 -2.57 5.25 4.29
N LEU A 44 -2.00 4.48 3.36
CA LEU A 44 -2.70 4.09 2.12
C LEU A 44 -3.92 3.22 2.40
N LYS A 45 -3.88 2.31 3.39
CA LYS A 45 -5.05 1.53 3.80
C LYS A 45 -6.19 2.41 4.27
N VAL A 46 -5.89 3.40 5.12
CA VAL A 46 -6.90 4.34 5.62
C VAL A 46 -7.49 5.14 4.46
N ILE A 47 -6.65 5.70 3.59
CA ILE A 47 -7.10 6.50 2.44
C ILE A 47 -7.99 5.67 1.51
N LEU A 48 -7.56 4.47 1.10
CA LEU A 48 -8.31 3.61 0.20
C LEU A 48 -9.64 3.16 0.81
N ALA A 49 -9.66 2.84 2.11
CA ALA A 49 -10.90 2.51 2.82
C ALA A 49 -11.87 3.70 2.85
N THR A 50 -11.38 4.92 3.12
CA THR A 50 -12.22 6.13 3.07
C THR A 50 -12.73 6.45 1.67
N ALA A 51 -12.00 6.05 0.62
CA ALA A 51 -12.43 6.15 -0.77
C ALA A 51 -13.41 5.05 -1.20
N GLY A 52 -13.80 4.14 -0.28
CA GLY A 52 -14.74 3.04 -0.55
C GLY A 52 -14.14 1.89 -1.35
N VAL A 53 -12.80 1.80 -1.44
CA VAL A 53 -12.11 0.71 -2.14
C VAL A 53 -12.05 -0.52 -1.24
N ASN A 54 -12.56 -1.66 -1.73
CA ASN A 54 -12.35 -2.94 -1.06
C ASN A 54 -10.91 -3.42 -1.29
N ILE A 55 -10.08 -3.38 -0.24
CA ILE A 55 -8.68 -3.77 -0.30
C ILE A 55 -8.42 -5.22 0.17
N MET A 56 -9.45 -6.01 0.50
CA MET A 56 -9.27 -7.35 1.09
C MET A 56 -8.41 -8.29 0.24
N GLU A 57 -8.57 -8.24 -1.08
CA GLU A 57 -7.75 -9.04 -2.02
C GLU A 57 -6.44 -8.35 -2.43
N LEU A 58 -6.34 -7.03 -2.20
CA LEU A 58 -5.17 -6.22 -2.54
C LEU A 58 -4.12 -6.21 -1.43
N ASP A 59 -4.54 -6.53 -0.20
CA ASP A 59 -3.69 -6.55 0.99
C ASP A 59 -2.90 -7.87 1.08
N LYS A 60 -1.62 -7.80 0.73
CA LYS A 60 -0.65 -8.90 0.71
C LYS A 60 0.09 -9.04 2.03
N ILE A 61 0.15 -7.98 2.85
CA ILE A 61 0.88 -7.96 4.10
C ILE A 61 0.02 -8.60 5.18
N LYS A 62 0.28 -9.88 5.46
CA LYS A 62 -0.34 -10.63 6.57
C LYS A 62 0.57 -10.54 7.78
N GLU A 63 0.41 -9.47 8.54
CA GLU A 63 0.93 -9.37 9.91
C GLU A 63 -0.01 -10.04 10.91
#